data_AF-A0A4C2AB24-F1
#
_entry.id   AF-A0A4C2AB24-F1
#
_cell.length_a   1.000
_cell.length_b   1.000
_cell.length_c   1.000
_cell.angle_alpha   90.00
_cell.angle_beta   90.00
_cell.angle_gamma   90.00
#
_symmetry.space_group_name_H-M   'P 1'
#
loop_
_entity.id
_entity.type
_entity.pdbx_description
1 polymer ?
#
loop_
_entity_poly.entity_id
_entity_poly.type
_entity_poly.pdbx_seq_one_letter_code
_entity_poly.pdbx_strand_id
1 'polypeptide(L)'
;MASGPRVTSSDHNAVTFNVRTGGRSGPEPFRGTRIYNTAKARWSEFLTAFDNAKEERALTAGTVEVVDSCDRLDEVVDLYTECVKHACDTAIPRKRSMRRPKLPWWSPELEGLKRDANTKSVASKRSLADADDELETVLHRQDRESVWDGIYRVIRNTGRNREDVLLINDSGQTCSPNESAVLLANTFFPDDRVDTDGPYHTELRRRTDGSIRPPEASDILSEMDPPFTGAEVKMALKAFNPKKAPGIDGFTSDICQAAILRDLGLFLAMANKCLQLGYFPGPGRPSPVMGKTVERMLVWRIQWHIMPKLQTRQYGFMPQRGTEDSLYDLMTHIHNELNLKRIIVMVSLDIEGPSTTRGGRL
;
A
#
# COMPACT_ATOMS: atom_id res chain seq x y z
N MET A 1 15.60 -50.13 -12.64
CA MET A 1 15.93 -48.78 -13.16
C MET A 1 14.79 -48.34 -14.06
N ALA A 2 13.92 -47.46 -13.57
CA ALA A 2 12.99 -46.67 -14.37
C ALA A 2 12.72 -45.37 -13.59
N SER A 3 13.06 -44.27 -14.23
CA SER A 3 13.09 -42.90 -13.74
C SER A 3 11.69 -42.38 -13.35
N GLY A 4 11.57 -41.88 -12.12
CA GLY A 4 10.40 -41.12 -11.68
C GLY A 4 10.32 -39.73 -12.34
N PRO A 5 9.12 -39.16 -12.49
CA PRO A 5 8.97 -37.83 -13.07
C PRO A 5 9.59 -36.76 -12.15
N ARG A 6 10.44 -35.92 -12.75
CA ARG A 6 10.96 -34.68 -12.15
C ARG A 6 9.80 -33.81 -11.67
N VAL A 7 9.71 -33.60 -10.37
CA VAL A 7 8.85 -32.58 -9.76
C VAL A 7 9.45 -31.22 -10.12
N THR A 8 8.76 -30.47 -10.99
CA THR A 8 9.06 -29.06 -11.25
C THR A 8 8.62 -28.26 -10.02
N SER A 9 9.57 -27.75 -9.24
CA SER A 9 9.35 -26.88 -8.07
C SER A 9 8.97 -25.46 -8.48
N SER A 10 7.82 -25.34 -9.12
CA SER A 10 7.24 -24.07 -9.48
C SER A 10 6.09 -23.78 -8.51
N ASP A 11 6.32 -22.94 -7.51
CA ASP A 11 5.32 -22.47 -6.54
C ASP A 11 4.34 -21.46 -7.17
N HIS A 12 3.97 -21.68 -8.43
CA HIS A 12 2.87 -20.99 -9.08
C HIS A 12 1.60 -21.71 -8.67
N ASN A 13 0.91 -21.19 -7.65
CA ASN A 13 -0.50 -21.51 -7.45
C ASN A 13 -1.24 -21.20 -8.75
N ALA A 14 -1.62 -22.23 -9.49
CA ALA A 14 -2.37 -22.08 -10.73
C ALA A 14 -3.68 -21.36 -10.38
N VAL A 15 -3.80 -20.10 -10.83
CA VAL A 15 -5.07 -19.38 -10.77
C VAL A 15 -6.02 -20.07 -11.74
N THR A 16 -6.81 -20.99 -11.22
CA THR A 16 -7.82 -21.72 -11.97
C THR A 16 -9.04 -20.80 -12.10
N PHE A 17 -9.29 -20.32 -13.31
CA PHE A 17 -10.52 -19.62 -13.64
C PHE A 17 -11.35 -20.48 -14.58
N ASN A 18 -12.63 -20.62 -14.27
CA ASN A 18 -13.57 -21.29 -15.15
C ASN A 18 -14.08 -20.29 -16.19
N VAL A 19 -13.73 -20.50 -17.45
CA VAL A 19 -14.33 -19.78 -18.57
C VAL A 19 -15.67 -20.43 -18.88
N ARG A 20 -16.77 -19.75 -18.51
CA ARG A 20 -18.10 -20.16 -18.96
C ARG A 20 -18.23 -19.95 -20.47
N THR A 21 -18.29 -21.05 -21.21
CA THR A 21 -18.53 -21.07 -22.67
C THR A 21 -20.02 -21.08 -23.02
N GLY A 22 -20.91 -21.31 -22.04
CA GLY A 22 -22.36 -21.17 -22.19
C GLY A 22 -22.82 -19.71 -22.14
N GLY A 23 -23.88 -19.39 -22.90
CA GLY A 23 -24.43 -18.04 -23.05
C GLY A 23 -24.55 -17.29 -21.72
N ARG A 24 -24.07 -16.03 -21.72
CA ARG A 24 -24.03 -15.14 -20.54
C ARG A 24 -25.33 -15.21 -19.74
N SER A 25 -25.28 -15.71 -18.51
CA SER A 25 -26.11 -15.12 -17.46
C SER A 25 -25.75 -13.63 -17.47
N GLY A 26 -26.75 -12.76 -17.62
CA GLY A 26 -26.51 -11.31 -17.73
C GLY A 26 -25.56 -10.84 -16.62
N PRO A 27 -24.69 -9.85 -16.88
CA PRO A 27 -23.71 -9.40 -15.90
C PRO A 27 -24.42 -9.13 -14.57
N GLU A 28 -24.02 -9.85 -13.52
CA GLU A 28 -24.32 -9.46 -12.14
C GLU A 28 -24.05 -7.95 -12.05
N PRO A 29 -25.04 -7.14 -11.63
CA PRO A 29 -24.87 -5.70 -11.63
C PRO A 29 -23.69 -5.36 -10.74
N PHE A 30 -22.63 -4.80 -11.34
CA PHE A 30 -21.42 -4.40 -10.64
C PHE A 30 -21.82 -3.57 -9.41
N ARG A 31 -21.70 -4.15 -8.21
CA ARG A 31 -21.91 -3.41 -6.96
C ARG A 31 -20.60 -2.68 -6.70
N GLY A 32 -20.60 -1.36 -6.85
CA GLY A 32 -19.46 -0.56 -6.43
C GLY A 32 -19.17 -0.81 -4.95
N THR A 33 -17.91 -0.67 -4.54
CA THR A 33 -17.46 -0.85 -3.14
C THR A 33 -18.15 0.12 -2.17
N ARG A 34 -18.74 1.22 -2.68
CA ARG A 34 -19.60 2.15 -1.92
C ARG A 34 -21.02 1.60 -1.80
N ILE A 35 -21.26 0.87 -0.70
CA ILE A 35 -22.57 0.30 -0.35
C ILE A 35 -23.52 1.37 0.20
N TYR A 36 -23.05 2.24 1.09
CA TYR A 36 -23.86 3.26 1.76
C TYR A 36 -23.79 4.61 1.04
N ASN A 37 -24.93 5.31 0.98
CA ASN A 37 -24.99 6.67 0.44
C ASN A 37 -24.86 7.69 1.58
N THR A 38 -23.63 7.99 1.98
CA THR A 38 -23.37 8.86 3.13
C THR A 38 -23.79 10.32 2.95
N ALA A 39 -23.98 10.77 1.71
CA ALA A 39 -24.56 12.09 1.44
C ALA A 39 -26.03 12.22 1.90
N LYS A 40 -26.73 11.08 2.11
CA LYS A 40 -28.10 11.03 2.63
C LYS A 40 -28.16 10.39 4.02
N ALA A 41 -27.02 10.28 4.72
CA ALA A 41 -26.97 9.68 6.05
C ALA A 41 -27.67 10.57 7.08
N ARG A 42 -28.51 9.95 7.92
CA ARG A 42 -29.11 10.59 9.08
C ARG A 42 -28.18 10.38 10.28
N TRP A 43 -27.13 11.21 10.37
CA TRP A 43 -26.06 10.99 11.36
C TRP A 43 -26.54 10.95 12.81
N SER A 44 -27.53 11.76 13.21
CA SER A 44 -28.08 11.68 14.57
C SER A 44 -28.68 10.31 14.88
N GLU A 45 -29.42 9.72 13.93
CA GLU A 45 -29.99 8.38 14.09
C GLU A 45 -28.91 7.30 14.06
N PHE A 46 -27.88 7.48 13.22
CA PHE A 46 -26.73 6.59 13.20
C PHE A 46 -26.08 6.53 14.58
N LEU A 47 -25.85 7.69 15.21
CA LEU A 47 -25.22 7.77 16.53
C LEU A 47 -26.09 7.12 17.61
N THR A 48 -27.39 7.41 17.65
CA THR A 48 -28.31 6.77 18.60
C THR A 48 -28.40 5.26 18.38
N ALA A 49 -28.55 4.80 17.13
CA ALA A 49 -28.61 3.38 16.81
C ALA A 49 -27.29 2.66 17.15
N PHE A 50 -26.17 3.34 17.00
CA PHE A 50 -24.86 2.83 17.40
C PHE A 50 -24.74 2.70 18.93
N ASP A 51 -25.18 3.70 19.69
CA ASP A 51 -25.15 3.61 21.15
C ASP A 51 -26.06 2.51 21.69
N ASN A 52 -27.30 2.43 21.18
CA ASN A 52 -28.22 1.36 21.55
C ASN A 52 -27.64 -0.03 21.23
N ALA A 53 -27.03 -0.19 20.04
CA ALA A 53 -26.42 -1.46 19.63
C ALA A 53 -25.23 -1.88 20.50
N LYS A 54 -24.48 -0.91 21.05
CA LYS A 54 -23.40 -1.16 22.01
C LYS A 54 -23.95 -1.54 23.38
N GLU A 55 -24.97 -0.84 23.86
CA GLU A 55 -25.62 -1.13 25.14
C GLU A 55 -26.25 -2.53 25.16
N GLU A 56 -26.97 -2.89 24.09
CA GLU A 56 -27.55 -4.23 23.91
C GLU A 56 -26.50 -5.35 23.95
N ARG A 57 -25.29 -5.08 23.45
CA ARG A 57 -24.19 -6.04 23.40
C ARG A 57 -23.21 -5.91 24.57
N ALA A 58 -23.49 -5.03 25.54
CA ALA A 58 -22.62 -4.70 26.68
C ALA A 58 -21.16 -4.38 26.25
N LEU A 59 -21.00 -3.72 25.10
CA LEU A 59 -19.69 -3.40 24.52
C LEU A 59 -19.18 -2.07 25.12
N THR A 60 -18.26 -2.18 26.08
CA THR A 60 -17.66 -1.03 26.78
C THR A 60 -16.15 -1.12 26.80
N ALA A 61 -15.46 -0.01 27.08
CA ALA A 61 -14.00 0.00 27.23
C ALA A 61 -13.51 -1.01 28.29
N GLY A 62 -14.25 -1.16 29.39
CA GLY A 62 -13.94 -2.15 30.44
C GLY A 62 -14.01 -3.60 29.95
N THR A 63 -14.92 -3.91 29.04
CA THR A 63 -15.00 -5.24 28.39
C THR A 63 -13.73 -5.55 27.60
N VAL A 64 -13.10 -4.53 27.01
CA VAL A 64 -11.86 -4.68 26.23
C VAL A 64 -10.63 -4.80 27.11
N GLU A 65 -10.59 -4.09 28.24
CA GLU A 65 -9.46 -4.12 29.18
C GLU A 65 -9.21 -5.52 29.75
N VAL A 66 -10.28 -6.27 30.03
CA VAL A 66 -10.23 -7.64 30.60
C VAL A 66 -9.96 -8.73 29.57
N VAL A 67 -9.80 -8.40 28.29
CA VAL A 67 -9.40 -9.36 27.26
C VAL A 67 -7.97 -9.82 27.52
N ASP A 68 -7.68 -11.10 27.36
CA ASP A 68 -6.35 -11.67 27.63
C ASP A 68 -5.83 -12.53 26.47
N SER A 69 -6.67 -12.76 25.46
CA SER A 69 -6.33 -13.56 24.29
C SER A 69 -6.64 -12.86 22.97
N CYS A 70 -5.91 -13.23 21.91
CA CYS A 70 -6.10 -12.72 20.56
C CYS A 70 -7.50 -13.04 20.00
N ASP A 71 -8.01 -14.26 20.26
CA ASP A 71 -9.32 -14.69 19.78
C ASP A 71 -10.45 -13.86 20.38
N ARG A 72 -10.38 -13.56 21.69
CA ARG A 72 -11.35 -12.71 22.37
C ARG A 72 -11.28 -11.25 21.89
N LEU A 73 -10.11 -10.78 21.47
CA LEU A 73 -9.98 -9.45 20.86
C LEU A 73 -10.65 -9.41 19.48
N ASP A 74 -10.52 -10.47 18.67
CA ASP A 74 -11.22 -10.58 17.40
C ASP A 74 -12.74 -10.57 17.56
N GLU A 75 -13.27 -11.30 18.56
CA GLU A 75 -14.70 -11.29 18.90
C GLU A 75 -15.20 -9.87 19.25
N VAL A 76 -14.43 -9.13 20.06
CA VAL A 76 -14.76 -7.74 20.42
C VAL A 76 -14.78 -6.83 19.18
N VAL A 77 -13.81 -6.99 18.28
CA VAL A 77 -13.69 -6.23 17.04
C VAL A 77 -14.82 -6.55 16.07
N ASP A 78 -15.24 -7.82 16.02
CA ASP A 78 -16.41 -8.26 15.25
C ASP A 78 -17.69 -7.63 15.80
N LEU A 79 -17.91 -7.69 17.11
CA LEU A 79 -19.07 -7.06 17.77
C LEU A 79 -19.11 -5.55 17.50
N TYR A 80 -17.97 -4.87 17.57
CA TYR A 80 -17.88 -3.45 17.22
C TYR A 80 -18.28 -3.21 15.76
N THR A 81 -17.77 -4.03 14.84
CA THR A 81 -18.05 -3.93 13.41
C THR A 81 -19.54 -4.19 13.11
N GLU A 82 -20.15 -5.14 13.82
CA GLU A 82 -21.59 -5.42 13.75
C GLU A 82 -22.44 -4.26 14.26
N CYS A 83 -22.04 -3.60 15.36
CA CYS A 83 -22.71 -2.41 15.86
C CYS A 83 -22.71 -1.28 14.82
N VAL A 84 -21.56 -1.02 14.19
CA VAL A 84 -21.43 -0.03 13.12
C VAL A 84 -22.30 -0.41 11.93
N LYS A 85 -22.33 -1.68 11.55
CA LYS A 85 -23.16 -2.18 10.44
C LYS A 85 -24.65 -2.00 10.72
N HIS A 86 -25.11 -2.34 11.93
CA HIS A 86 -26.49 -2.18 12.37
C HIS A 86 -26.91 -0.69 12.33
N ALA A 87 -26.06 0.20 12.82
CA ALA A 87 -26.29 1.63 12.75
C ALA A 87 -26.34 2.15 11.30
N CYS A 88 -25.46 1.65 10.42
CA CYS A 88 -25.49 1.99 9.00
C CYS A 88 -26.78 1.55 8.32
N ASP A 89 -27.22 0.30 8.55
CA ASP A 89 -28.42 -0.25 7.94
C ASP A 89 -29.70 0.45 8.42
N THR A 90 -29.70 0.99 9.63
CA THR A 90 -30.80 1.78 10.19
C THR A 90 -30.84 3.20 9.63
N ALA A 91 -29.70 3.89 9.61
CA ALA A 91 -29.65 5.34 9.43
C ALA A 91 -29.16 5.82 8.04
N ILE A 92 -28.57 4.93 7.23
CA ILE A 92 -27.95 5.29 5.96
C ILE A 92 -28.58 4.50 4.80
N PRO A 93 -29.26 5.19 3.86
CA PRO A 93 -29.80 4.55 2.68
C PRO A 93 -28.70 3.86 1.85
N ARG A 94 -28.96 2.61 1.46
CA ARG A 94 -28.07 1.88 0.55
C ARG A 94 -28.06 2.53 -0.84
N LYS A 95 -26.87 2.62 -1.44
CA LYS A 95 -26.72 3.13 -2.80
C LYS A 95 -27.37 2.14 -3.76
N ARG A 96 -28.42 2.58 -4.45
CA ARG A 96 -29.05 1.76 -5.49
C ARG A 96 -28.01 1.52 -6.58
N SER A 97 -27.70 0.26 -6.86
CA SER A 97 -27.07 -0.08 -8.13
C SER A 97 -28.06 0.35 -9.21
N MET A 98 -27.73 1.39 -9.96
CA MET A 98 -28.48 1.68 -11.18
C MET A 98 -28.21 0.51 -12.12
N ARG A 99 -29.13 -0.45 -12.13
CA ARG A 99 -29.32 -1.28 -13.32
C ARG A 99 -29.56 -0.28 -14.43
N ARG A 100 -28.54 -0.01 -15.25
CA ARG A 100 -28.75 0.77 -16.48
C ARG A 100 -29.82 -0.03 -17.23
N PRO A 101 -31.06 0.48 -17.36
CA PRO A 101 -32.04 -0.22 -18.18
C PRO A 101 -31.39 -0.39 -19.53
N LYS A 102 -31.35 -1.61 -20.06
CA LYS A 102 -31.11 -1.76 -21.50
C LYS A 102 -32.29 -1.05 -22.14
N LEU A 103 -32.04 0.16 -22.64
CA LEU A 103 -33.07 0.94 -23.32
C LEU A 103 -33.59 0.07 -24.47
N PRO A 104 -34.92 -0.07 -24.67
CA PRO A 104 -35.47 -1.04 -25.64
C PRO A 104 -34.97 -0.84 -27.07
N TRP A 105 -34.60 0.39 -27.41
CA TRP A 105 -34.07 0.80 -28.71
C TRP A 105 -32.54 0.69 -28.82
N TRP A 106 -31.84 0.28 -27.75
CA TRP A 106 -30.39 0.14 -27.72
C TRP A 106 -29.98 -1.26 -28.20
N SER A 107 -29.64 -1.35 -29.49
CA SER A 107 -29.25 -2.60 -30.13
C SER A 107 -27.77 -2.94 -29.88
N PRO A 108 -27.37 -4.23 -30.00
CA PRO A 108 -25.95 -4.63 -29.99
C PRO A 108 -25.12 -3.92 -31.06
N GLU A 109 -25.75 -3.52 -32.16
CA GLU A 109 -25.16 -2.78 -33.27
C GLU A 109 -24.81 -1.34 -32.85
N LEU A 110 -25.70 -0.65 -32.13
CA LEU A 110 -25.43 0.67 -31.55
C LEU A 110 -24.33 0.62 -30.48
N GLU A 111 -24.25 -0.47 -29.70
CA GLU A 111 -23.17 -0.70 -28.74
C GLU A 111 -21.81 -0.93 -29.44
N GLY A 112 -21.83 -1.56 -30.62
CA GLY A 112 -20.67 -1.71 -31.50
C GLY A 112 -20.21 -0.37 -32.07
N LEU A 113 -21.14 0.39 -32.65
CA LEU A 113 -20.88 1.72 -33.21
C LEU A 113 -20.33 2.70 -32.17
N LYS A 114 -20.83 2.67 -30.93
CA LYS A 114 -20.31 3.48 -29.83
C LYS A 114 -18.87 3.11 -29.48
N ARG A 115 -18.54 1.81 -29.45
CA ARG A 115 -17.16 1.35 -29.21
C ARG A 115 -16.23 1.84 -30.31
N ASP A 116 -16.64 1.70 -31.57
CA ASP A 116 -15.86 2.16 -32.72
C ASP A 116 -15.66 3.67 -32.72
N ALA A 117 -16.72 4.44 -32.42
CA ALA A 117 -16.64 5.89 -32.30
C ALA A 117 -15.70 6.32 -31.17
N ASN A 118 -15.74 5.65 -30.01
CA ASN A 118 -14.81 5.91 -28.91
C ASN A 118 -13.37 5.54 -29.28
N THR A 119 -13.14 4.38 -29.92
CA THR A 119 -11.81 3.97 -30.38
C THR A 119 -11.24 4.97 -31.37
N LYS A 120 -12.06 5.43 -32.34
CA LYS A 120 -11.67 6.45 -33.32
C LYS A 120 -11.48 7.84 -32.69
N SER A 121 -12.29 8.21 -31.70
CA SER A 121 -12.11 9.46 -30.94
C SER A 121 -10.83 9.45 -30.12
N VAL A 122 -10.50 8.33 -29.46
CA VAL A 122 -9.25 8.16 -28.73
C VAL A 122 -8.05 8.16 -29.68
N ALA A 123 -8.18 7.55 -30.86
CA ALA A 123 -7.14 7.60 -31.90
C ALA A 123 -6.93 9.04 -32.44
N SER A 124 -8.02 9.76 -32.75
CA SER A 124 -7.95 11.15 -33.23
C SER A 124 -7.39 12.12 -32.17
N LYS A 125 -7.72 11.94 -30.89
CA LYS A 125 -7.13 12.70 -29.78
C LYS A 125 -5.65 12.40 -29.56
N ARG A 126 -5.16 11.22 -30.00
CA ARG A 126 -3.72 10.92 -30.01
C ARG A 126 -3.03 11.60 -31.20
N SER A 127 -3.68 11.64 -32.36
CA SER A 127 -3.14 12.28 -33.58
C SER A 127 -3.11 13.81 -33.55
N LEU A 128 -4.03 14.46 -32.81
CA LEU A 128 -4.07 15.92 -32.64
C LEU A 128 -3.04 16.47 -31.64
N ALA A 129 -2.29 15.60 -30.95
CA ALA A 129 -1.25 16.01 -30.01
C ALA A 129 0.14 16.18 -30.66
N ASP A 130 0.28 15.83 -31.94
CA ASP A 130 1.58 15.75 -32.64
C ASP A 130 1.82 16.89 -33.65
N ALA A 131 1.03 17.97 -33.63
CA ALA A 131 1.24 19.12 -34.50
C ALA A 131 0.88 20.44 -33.81
N ASP A 132 1.86 21.09 -33.17
CA ASP A 132 2.15 22.51 -33.40
C ASP A 132 3.45 22.96 -32.70
N ASP A 133 4.06 23.95 -33.35
CA ASP A 133 5.48 24.23 -33.53
C ASP A 133 6.22 24.92 -32.36
N GLU A 134 7.53 24.70 -32.40
CA GLU A 134 8.70 25.49 -32.01
C GLU A 134 8.81 26.37 -30.73
N LEU A 135 9.75 25.89 -29.90
CA LEU A 135 10.93 26.58 -29.34
C LEU A 135 10.81 27.46 -28.08
N GLU A 136 9.67 28.08 -27.78
CA GLU A 136 9.51 28.83 -26.50
C GLU A 136 8.84 27.99 -25.37
N THR A 137 8.35 26.80 -25.70
CA THR A 137 7.57 25.92 -24.80
C THR A 137 8.41 24.88 -24.02
N VAL A 138 9.73 24.83 -24.20
CA VAL A 138 10.60 23.78 -23.62
C VAL A 138 10.71 23.86 -22.09
N LEU A 139 10.53 25.06 -21.50
CA LEU A 139 10.65 25.27 -20.05
C LEU A 139 9.34 25.12 -19.27
N HIS A 140 8.18 25.18 -19.94
CA HIS A 140 6.87 25.17 -19.28
C HIS A 140 5.93 24.01 -19.70
N ARG A 141 6.35 23.16 -20.65
CA ARG A 141 5.61 21.93 -21.01
C ARG A 141 6.02 20.77 -20.10
N GLN A 142 5.27 20.58 -19.01
CA GLN A 142 5.03 19.24 -18.47
C GLN A 142 4.08 18.50 -19.44
N ASP A 143 4.59 17.88 -20.50
CA ASP A 143 3.77 16.95 -21.28
C ASP A 143 4.56 15.69 -21.71
N ARG A 144 4.03 14.54 -21.27
CA ARG A 144 4.25 13.14 -21.68
C ARG A 144 5.65 12.53 -21.77
N GLU A 145 6.72 13.31 -21.70
CA GLU A 145 8.05 12.74 -21.46
C GLU A 145 8.19 12.39 -19.99
N SER A 146 8.61 11.15 -19.69
CA SER A 146 8.94 10.78 -18.32
C SER A 146 10.05 11.72 -17.84
N VAL A 147 10.10 12.03 -16.55
CA VAL A 147 11.14 12.94 -16.04
C VAL A 147 12.56 12.42 -16.32
N TRP A 148 12.68 11.13 -16.63
CA TRP A 148 13.89 10.47 -17.05
C TRP A 148 14.28 10.72 -18.52
N ASP A 149 13.34 11.05 -19.40
CA ASP A 149 13.61 11.19 -20.84
C ASP A 149 14.53 12.38 -21.11
N GLY A 150 14.36 13.47 -20.35
CA GLY A 150 15.27 14.62 -20.37
C GLY A 150 16.68 14.27 -19.90
N ILE A 151 16.79 13.46 -18.84
CA ILE A 151 18.08 12.97 -18.31
C ILE A 151 18.76 12.08 -19.35
N TYR A 152 18.04 11.10 -19.90
CA TYR A 152 18.55 10.21 -20.93
C TYR A 152 18.98 10.96 -22.19
N ARG A 153 18.26 12.03 -22.58
CA ARG A 153 18.63 12.87 -23.72
C ARG A 153 19.93 13.65 -23.48
N VAL A 154 20.12 14.22 -22.29
CA VAL A 154 21.37 14.91 -21.92
C VAL A 154 22.55 13.92 -21.97
N ILE A 155 22.39 12.73 -21.39
CA ILE A 155 23.41 11.67 -21.38
C ILE A 155 23.75 11.25 -22.82
N ARG A 156 22.72 11.01 -23.65
CA ARG A 156 22.88 10.58 -25.05
C ARG A 156 23.60 11.62 -25.93
N ASN A 157 23.45 12.91 -25.60
CA ASN A 157 24.07 14.00 -26.36
C ASN A 157 25.52 14.29 -25.93
N THR A 158 25.98 13.79 -24.78
CA THR A 158 27.33 14.09 -24.23
C THR A 158 28.46 13.16 -24.71
N GLY A 159 28.20 12.13 -25.52
CA GLY A 159 29.29 11.37 -26.15
C GLY A 159 28.85 10.07 -26.82
N ARG A 160 29.62 9.62 -27.83
CA ARG A 160 29.51 8.29 -28.44
C ARG A 160 29.32 7.25 -27.34
N ASN A 161 28.22 6.49 -27.43
CA ASN A 161 27.95 5.30 -26.60
C ASN A 161 29.25 4.48 -26.53
N ARG A 162 29.98 4.59 -25.42
CA ARG A 162 30.99 3.59 -25.10
C ARG A 162 30.17 2.37 -24.69
N GLU A 163 30.41 1.26 -25.36
CA GLU A 163 29.78 -0.04 -25.08
C GLU A 163 29.64 -0.23 -23.56
N ASP A 164 28.50 -0.78 -23.13
CA ASP A 164 28.18 -1.05 -21.72
C ASP A 164 29.45 -1.54 -21.01
N VAL A 165 30.01 -0.71 -20.12
CA VAL A 165 31.17 -1.12 -19.34
C VAL A 165 30.65 -2.07 -18.28
N LEU A 166 30.67 -3.35 -18.64
CA LEU A 166 30.37 -4.47 -17.77
C LEU A 166 31.24 -4.38 -16.50
N LEU A 167 30.64 -4.64 -15.34
CA LEU A 167 31.33 -4.56 -14.05
C LEU A 167 32.54 -5.50 -14.05
N ILE A 168 33.64 -5.05 -13.45
CA ILE A 168 34.83 -5.88 -13.27
C ILE A 168 34.79 -6.40 -11.83
N ASN A 169 34.86 -7.72 -11.66
CA ASN A 169 34.94 -8.34 -10.34
C ASN A 169 36.33 -8.16 -9.70
N ASP A 170 36.47 -8.53 -8.43
CA ASP A 170 37.74 -8.44 -7.68
C ASP A 170 38.89 -9.25 -8.32
N SER A 171 38.57 -10.18 -9.21
CA SER A 171 39.54 -10.97 -9.98
C SER A 171 39.94 -10.34 -11.33
N GLY A 172 39.47 -9.13 -11.63
CA GLY A 172 39.80 -8.40 -12.86
C GLY A 172 39.05 -8.88 -14.11
N GLN A 173 38.01 -9.71 -13.96
CA GLN A 173 37.21 -10.24 -15.05
C GLN A 173 35.93 -9.45 -15.26
N THR A 174 35.58 -9.25 -16.53
CA THR A 174 34.36 -8.59 -16.96
C THR A 174 33.13 -9.48 -16.72
N CYS A 175 32.22 -9.03 -15.86
CA CYS A 175 30.99 -9.75 -15.51
C CYS A 175 29.92 -9.60 -16.58
N SER A 176 29.19 -10.67 -16.88
CA SER A 176 27.92 -10.58 -17.60
C SER A 176 26.90 -9.71 -16.83
N PRO A 177 25.79 -9.25 -17.46
CA PRO A 177 24.74 -8.51 -16.76
C PRO A 177 24.16 -9.24 -15.55
N ASN A 178 23.97 -10.57 -15.65
CA ASN A 178 23.50 -11.40 -14.54
C ASN A 178 24.54 -11.51 -13.41
N GLU A 179 25.81 -11.75 -13.73
CA GLU A 179 26.88 -11.79 -12.73
C GLU A 179 27.10 -10.43 -12.06
N SER A 180 26.94 -9.35 -12.83
CA SER A 180 26.95 -7.97 -12.34
C SER A 180 25.84 -7.73 -11.33
N ALA A 181 24.61 -8.15 -11.66
CA ALA A 181 23.46 -8.04 -10.75
C ALA A 181 23.66 -8.87 -9.47
N VAL A 182 24.17 -10.11 -9.58
CA VAL A 182 24.48 -10.97 -8.42
C VAL A 182 25.59 -10.38 -7.56
N LEU A 183 26.65 -9.85 -8.18
CA LEU A 183 27.76 -9.21 -7.46
C LEU A 183 27.28 -7.97 -6.69
N LEU A 184 26.46 -7.12 -7.33
CA LEU A 184 25.84 -5.97 -6.68
C LEU A 184 24.92 -6.40 -5.54
N ALA A 185 24.08 -7.41 -5.75
CA ALA A 185 23.18 -7.94 -4.73
C ALA A 185 23.98 -8.44 -3.51
N ASN A 186 25.01 -9.27 -3.72
CA ASN A 186 25.82 -9.81 -2.62
C ASN A 186 26.65 -8.74 -1.90
N THR A 187 27.06 -7.67 -2.60
CA THR A 187 27.87 -6.59 -2.02
C THR A 187 27.01 -5.64 -1.19
N PHE A 188 25.83 -5.27 -1.69
CA PHE A 188 24.96 -4.28 -1.02
C PHE A 188 23.90 -4.92 -0.10
N PHE A 189 23.57 -6.18 -0.32
CA PHE A 189 22.57 -6.95 0.42
C PHE A 189 23.10 -8.37 0.72
N PRO A 190 24.15 -8.50 1.55
CA PRO A 190 24.71 -9.81 1.90
C PRO A 190 23.66 -10.68 2.60
N ASP A 191 23.77 -12.00 2.42
CA ASP A 191 22.93 -12.96 3.14
C ASP A 191 23.05 -12.75 4.65
N ASP A 192 21.90 -12.75 5.32
CA ASP A 192 21.79 -12.53 6.75
C ASP A 192 22.22 -13.78 7.53
N ARG A 193 23.53 -13.97 7.73
CA ARG A 193 24.10 -15.18 8.33
C ARG A 193 24.38 -15.03 9.82
N VAL A 194 23.83 -15.94 10.62
CA VAL A 194 23.98 -15.99 12.09
C VAL A 194 25.44 -16.11 12.53
N ASP A 195 26.30 -16.78 11.74
CA ASP A 195 27.72 -16.96 12.06
C ASP A 195 28.56 -15.69 11.88
N THR A 196 28.02 -14.67 11.18
CA THR A 196 28.66 -13.36 11.02
C THR A 196 28.18 -12.32 12.04
N ASP A 197 27.25 -12.69 12.92
CA ASP A 197 26.68 -11.78 13.90
C ASP A 197 27.72 -11.34 14.94
N GLY A 198 27.83 -10.03 15.13
CA GLY A 198 28.45 -9.47 16.33
C GLY A 198 27.58 -9.68 17.58
N PRO A 199 28.12 -9.45 18.79
CA PRO A 199 27.40 -9.66 20.06
C PRO A 199 26.02 -8.98 20.13
N TYR A 200 25.88 -7.81 19.51
CA TYR A 200 24.61 -7.09 19.40
C TYR A 200 23.60 -7.81 18.50
N HIS A 201 24.02 -8.28 17.32
CA HIS A 201 23.15 -8.96 16.37
C HIS A 201 22.71 -10.34 16.89
N THR A 202 23.62 -11.07 17.55
CA THR A 202 23.29 -12.34 18.21
C THR A 202 22.22 -12.15 19.28
N GLU A 203 22.34 -11.12 20.13
CA GLU A 203 21.34 -10.81 21.15
C GLU A 203 20.01 -10.34 20.54
N LEU A 204 20.05 -9.58 19.45
CA LEU A 204 18.85 -9.15 18.71
C LEU A 204 18.10 -10.36 18.12
N ARG A 205 18.81 -11.31 17.50
CA ARG A 205 18.21 -12.56 17.01
C ARG A 205 17.65 -13.38 18.15
N ARG A 206 18.40 -13.59 19.24
CA ARG A 206 17.92 -14.33 20.43
C ARG A 206 16.63 -13.73 21.01
N ARG A 207 16.45 -12.42 20.94
CA ARG A 207 15.22 -11.74 21.37
C ARG A 207 14.04 -11.92 20.40
N THR A 208 14.32 -12.18 19.13
CA THR A 208 13.33 -12.19 18.03
C THR A 208 12.93 -13.62 17.62
N ASP A 209 13.89 -14.55 17.60
CA ASP A 209 13.69 -15.96 17.23
C ASP A 209 12.99 -16.72 18.37
N GLY A 210 11.76 -17.17 18.12
CA GLY A 210 10.95 -17.98 19.05
C GLY A 210 9.79 -17.23 19.74
N SER A 211 9.60 -15.94 19.46
CA SER A 211 8.57 -15.10 20.07
C SER A 211 7.38 -14.88 19.13
N ILE A 212 6.45 -15.85 19.07
CA ILE A 212 5.05 -15.58 18.64
C ILE A 212 4.29 -14.86 19.77
N ARG A 213 4.86 -14.85 20.97
CA ARG A 213 4.39 -14.07 22.12
C ARG A 213 5.53 -13.17 22.59
N PRO A 214 5.29 -11.89 22.89
CA PRO A 214 6.33 -11.03 23.45
C PRO A 214 7.00 -11.77 24.60
N PRO A 215 8.33 -11.73 24.73
CA PRO A 215 8.99 -12.25 25.93
C PRO A 215 8.33 -11.57 27.14
N GLU A 216 8.55 -12.13 28.33
CA GLU A 216 8.28 -11.52 29.64
C GLU A 216 9.04 -10.18 29.85
N ALA A 217 9.42 -9.48 28.77
CA ALA A 217 9.89 -8.12 28.65
C ALA A 217 8.73 -7.12 28.56
N SER A 218 7.63 -7.35 29.30
CA SER A 218 6.56 -6.37 29.44
C SER A 218 7.10 -5.04 29.99
N ASP A 219 8.16 -5.10 30.81
CA ASP A 219 8.70 -3.92 31.47
C ASP A 219 9.64 -3.08 30.56
N ILE A 220 10.36 -3.71 29.63
CA ILE A 220 11.29 -2.98 28.72
C ILE A 220 10.55 -2.42 27.49
N LEU A 221 9.53 -3.14 26.98
CA LEU A 221 8.73 -2.64 25.85
C LEU A 221 7.73 -1.56 26.29
N SER A 222 7.17 -1.65 27.51
CA SER A 222 6.26 -0.63 28.06
C SER A 222 6.95 0.74 28.25
N GLU A 223 8.26 0.78 28.45
CA GLU A 223 9.02 2.03 28.55
C GLU A 223 9.29 2.65 27.18
N MET A 224 9.40 1.82 26.13
CA MET A 224 9.76 2.28 24.79
C MET A 224 8.58 2.66 23.90
N ASP A 225 7.40 2.08 24.09
CA ASP A 225 6.21 2.41 23.28
C ASP A 225 4.95 2.64 24.15
N PRO A 226 4.64 3.89 24.53
CA PRO A 226 3.52 4.19 25.42
C PRO A 226 2.17 3.89 24.74
N PRO A 227 1.07 3.67 25.49
CA PRO A 227 -0.25 3.48 24.89
C PRO A 227 -0.62 4.61 23.92
N PHE A 228 -1.37 4.30 22.87
CA PHE A 228 -1.96 5.31 21.98
C PHE A 228 -2.81 6.29 22.77
N THR A 229 -2.81 7.53 22.30
CA THR A 229 -3.58 8.63 22.84
C THR A 229 -4.79 8.95 21.96
N GLY A 230 -5.85 9.50 22.56
CA GLY A 230 -6.99 9.99 21.79
C GLY A 230 -6.61 11.11 20.80
N ALA A 231 -5.51 11.83 21.04
CA ALA A 231 -4.99 12.84 20.11
C ALA A 231 -4.41 12.20 18.84
N GLU A 232 -3.61 11.13 18.98
CA GLU A 232 -3.10 10.35 17.84
C GLU A 232 -4.23 9.80 16.98
N VAL A 233 -5.27 9.23 17.60
CA VAL A 233 -6.45 8.72 16.87
C VAL A 233 -7.14 9.86 16.10
N LYS A 234 -7.39 11.00 16.74
CA LYS A 234 -8.02 12.17 16.07
C LYS A 234 -7.17 12.69 14.91
N MET A 235 -5.85 12.74 15.04
CA MET A 235 -4.95 13.13 13.97
C MET A 235 -4.99 12.12 12.82
N ALA A 236 -4.92 10.82 13.12
CA ALA A 236 -4.97 9.75 12.13
C ALA A 236 -6.28 9.77 11.34
N LEU A 237 -7.40 10.05 12.02
CA LEU A 237 -8.71 10.20 11.40
C LEU A 237 -8.79 11.39 10.43
N LYS A 238 -8.28 12.56 10.83
CA LYS A 238 -8.25 13.78 9.99
C LYS A 238 -7.43 13.59 8.73
N ALA A 239 -6.36 12.80 8.81
CA ALA A 239 -5.48 12.59 7.68
C ALA A 239 -6.07 11.62 6.63
N PHE A 240 -7.26 11.02 6.82
CA PHE A 240 -7.89 10.19 5.80
C PHE A 240 -8.58 11.02 4.74
N ASN A 241 -8.36 10.68 3.47
CA ASN A 241 -9.11 11.27 2.37
C ASN A 241 -10.53 10.65 2.29
N PRO A 242 -11.61 11.43 2.44
CA PRO A 242 -12.99 10.93 2.36
C PRO A 242 -13.37 10.35 0.98
N LYS A 243 -12.59 10.67 -0.06
CA LYS A 243 -12.77 10.15 -1.42
C LYS A 243 -12.16 8.75 -1.61
N LYS A 244 -11.40 8.23 -0.65
CA LYS A 244 -10.81 6.88 -0.75
C LYS A 244 -11.91 5.83 -0.92
N ALA A 245 -11.59 4.76 -1.64
CA ALA A 245 -12.50 3.64 -1.83
C ALA A 245 -12.76 2.96 -0.47
N PRO A 246 -14.01 2.59 -0.16
CA PRO A 246 -14.34 1.77 1.01
C PRO A 246 -13.63 0.43 0.98
N GLY A 247 -13.54 -0.18 2.15
CA GLY A 247 -13.09 -1.55 2.29
C GLY A 247 -14.09 -2.59 1.76
N ILE A 248 -13.76 -3.86 1.96
CA ILE A 248 -14.64 -5.01 1.65
C ILE A 248 -15.97 -4.96 2.44
N ASP A 249 -15.95 -4.33 3.60
CA ASP A 249 -17.09 -4.03 4.48
C ASP A 249 -18.03 -2.94 3.92
N GLY A 250 -17.56 -2.17 2.94
CA GLY A 250 -18.28 -1.05 2.35
C GLY A 250 -18.35 0.20 3.24
N PHE A 251 -17.58 0.26 4.34
CA PHE A 251 -17.52 1.45 5.19
C PHE A 251 -16.63 2.52 4.58
N THR A 252 -17.19 3.70 4.40
CA THR A 252 -16.50 4.92 3.96
C THR A 252 -15.82 5.59 5.15
N SER A 253 -14.85 6.48 4.87
CA SER A 253 -14.08 7.13 5.93
C SER A 253 -14.92 7.96 6.90
N ASP A 254 -16.01 8.56 6.44
CA ASP A 254 -16.97 9.33 7.23
C ASP A 254 -17.75 8.45 8.23
N ILE A 255 -18.18 7.26 7.84
CA ILE A 255 -18.83 6.28 8.73
C ILE A 255 -17.87 5.90 9.85
N CYS A 256 -16.63 5.56 9.51
CA CYS A 256 -15.64 5.18 10.52
C CYS A 256 -15.28 6.35 11.44
N GLN A 257 -15.16 7.57 10.91
CA GLN A 257 -14.96 8.77 11.72
C GLN A 257 -16.14 8.99 12.69
N ALA A 258 -17.38 8.87 12.22
CA ALA A 258 -18.57 9.04 13.07
C ALA A 258 -18.61 8.01 14.20
N ALA A 259 -18.36 6.73 13.90
CA ALA A 259 -18.35 5.66 14.91
C ALA A 259 -17.22 5.85 15.94
N ILE A 260 -15.99 6.09 15.48
CA ILE A 260 -14.82 6.22 16.37
C ILE A 260 -14.91 7.49 17.23
N LEU A 261 -15.37 8.61 16.66
CA LEU A 261 -15.49 9.85 17.43
C LEU A 261 -16.67 9.81 18.41
N ARG A 262 -17.70 8.98 18.16
CA ARG A 262 -18.80 8.80 19.11
C ARG A 262 -18.34 8.15 20.39
N ASP A 263 -17.46 7.16 20.28
CA ASP A 263 -16.89 6.45 21.42
C ASP A 263 -15.38 6.24 21.26
N LEU A 264 -14.66 7.34 21.46
CA LEU A 264 -13.21 7.34 21.33
C LEU A 264 -12.56 6.43 22.38
N GLY A 265 -13.15 6.32 23.57
CA GLY A 265 -12.63 5.49 24.66
C GLY A 265 -12.64 4.01 24.30
N LEU A 266 -13.75 3.51 23.77
CA LEU A 266 -13.87 2.12 23.31
C LEU A 266 -12.87 1.80 22.18
N PHE A 267 -12.77 2.67 21.18
CA PHE A 267 -11.82 2.45 20.09
C PHE A 267 -10.37 2.49 20.57
N LEU A 268 -10.04 3.43 21.48
CA LEU A 268 -8.71 3.55 22.05
C LEU A 268 -8.35 2.33 22.89
N ALA A 269 -9.29 1.80 23.67
CA ALA A 269 -9.11 0.57 24.43
C ALA A 269 -8.78 -0.61 23.50
N MET A 270 -9.52 -0.77 22.39
CA MET A 270 -9.24 -1.81 21.39
C MET A 270 -7.85 -1.64 20.75
N ALA A 271 -7.49 -0.42 20.35
CA ALA A 271 -6.20 -0.13 19.72
C ALA A 271 -5.03 -0.39 20.68
N ASN A 272 -5.16 0.02 21.95
CA ASN A 272 -4.16 -0.24 22.98
C ASN A 272 -4.09 -1.71 23.36
N LYS A 273 -5.21 -2.43 23.26
CA LYS A 273 -5.20 -3.89 23.46
C LYS A 273 -4.47 -4.62 22.35
N CYS A 274 -4.64 -4.19 21.10
CA CYS A 274 -3.85 -4.68 19.97
C CYS A 274 -2.34 -4.47 20.23
N LEU A 275 -1.97 -3.28 20.72
CA LEU A 275 -0.59 -2.94 21.06
C LEU A 275 -0.05 -3.82 22.20
N GLN A 276 -0.82 -3.97 23.28
CA GLN A 276 -0.43 -4.79 24.45
C GLN A 276 -0.22 -6.26 24.09
N LEU A 277 -1.10 -6.83 23.25
CA LEU A 277 -1.01 -8.24 22.85
C LEU A 277 0.01 -8.48 21.72
N GLY A 278 0.57 -7.41 21.12
CA GLY A 278 1.36 -7.53 19.90
C GLY A 278 0.59 -8.16 18.74
N TYR A 279 -0.74 -8.05 18.77
CA TYR A 279 -1.64 -8.74 17.84
C TYR A 279 -2.56 -7.72 17.16
N PHE A 280 -2.61 -7.80 15.83
CA PHE A 280 -3.58 -7.05 15.03
C PHE A 280 -4.59 -8.04 14.44
N PRO A 281 -5.90 -7.79 14.56
CA PRO A 281 -6.94 -8.67 14.03
C PRO A 281 -6.70 -9.09 12.57
N GLY A 282 -6.89 -10.38 12.30
CA GLY A 282 -6.44 -11.04 11.07
C GLY A 282 -7.15 -10.62 9.77
N PRO A 283 -6.66 -11.07 8.60
CA PRO A 283 -7.20 -10.69 7.29
C PRO A 283 -8.70 -10.99 7.18
N GLY A 284 -9.50 -9.92 7.08
CA GLY A 284 -10.98 -9.98 7.07
C GLY A 284 -11.65 -9.29 8.26
N ARG A 285 -10.90 -8.89 9.29
CA ARG A 285 -11.35 -8.18 10.51
C ARG A 285 -10.23 -7.19 10.91
N PRO A 286 -10.41 -5.87 11.17
CA PRO A 286 -11.57 -4.98 11.12
C PRO A 286 -11.68 -4.29 9.74
N SER A 287 -12.65 -3.36 9.61
CA SER A 287 -12.73 -2.40 8.49
C SER A 287 -11.35 -1.92 8.01
N PRO A 288 -11.09 -1.88 6.69
CA PRO A 288 -9.90 -1.27 6.10
C PRO A 288 -9.72 0.22 6.43
N VAL A 289 -10.60 0.87 7.18
CA VAL A 289 -10.39 2.22 7.71
C VAL A 289 -10.00 2.19 9.19
N MET A 290 -10.59 1.30 9.99
CA MET A 290 -10.21 1.12 11.39
C MET A 290 -8.80 0.54 11.51
N GLY A 291 -8.51 -0.52 10.76
CA GLY A 291 -7.16 -1.06 10.71
C GLY A 291 -6.15 -0.08 10.14
N LYS A 292 -6.52 0.68 9.10
CA LYS A 292 -5.68 1.76 8.61
C LYS A 292 -5.47 2.88 9.62
N THR A 293 -6.37 3.09 10.58
CA THR A 293 -6.22 4.11 11.62
C THR A 293 -5.12 3.67 12.58
N VAL A 294 -5.15 2.43 13.04
CA VAL A 294 -4.09 1.82 13.86
C VAL A 294 -2.77 1.73 13.10
N GLU A 295 -2.79 1.23 11.86
CA GLU A 295 -1.64 1.18 10.96
C GLU A 295 -0.99 2.56 10.82
N ARG A 296 -1.78 3.62 10.64
CA ARG A 296 -1.23 4.97 10.53
C ARG A 296 -0.55 5.45 11.80
N MET A 297 -1.16 5.18 12.97
CA MET A 297 -0.53 5.54 14.24
C MET A 297 0.79 4.79 14.43
N LEU A 298 0.85 3.51 14.06
CA LEU A 298 2.08 2.71 14.04
C LEU A 298 3.11 3.28 13.07
N VAL A 299 2.70 3.61 11.83
CA VAL A 299 3.59 4.21 10.82
C VAL A 299 4.21 5.51 11.34
N TRP A 300 3.44 6.36 12.01
CA TRP A 300 3.97 7.60 12.59
C TRP A 300 4.99 7.36 13.69
N ARG A 301 4.75 6.39 14.57
CA ARG A 301 5.72 6.01 15.60
C ARG A 301 6.98 5.41 15.00
N ILE A 302 6.84 4.51 14.04
CA ILE A 302 7.98 3.93 13.29
C ILE A 302 8.78 5.03 12.58
N GLN A 303 8.10 5.94 11.88
CA GLN A 303 8.74 7.07 11.21
C GLN A 303 9.51 7.94 12.19
N TRP A 304 8.96 8.23 13.38
CA TRP A 304 9.67 8.99 14.42
C TRP A 304 11.04 8.38 14.77
N HIS A 305 11.11 7.05 14.92
CA HIS A 305 12.35 6.36 15.26
C HIS A 305 13.30 6.14 14.06
N ILE A 306 12.75 5.97 12.85
CA ILE A 306 13.55 5.65 11.65
C ILE A 306 14.08 6.92 10.96
N MET A 307 13.28 7.98 10.86
CA MET A 307 13.64 9.17 10.07
C MET A 307 15.01 9.78 10.43
N PRO A 308 15.40 9.91 11.72
CA PRO A 308 16.72 10.45 12.07
C PRO A 308 17.91 9.57 11.63
N LYS A 309 17.66 8.29 11.35
CA LYS A 309 18.67 7.30 10.97
C LYS A 309 18.77 7.09 9.45
N LEU A 310 17.83 7.66 8.69
CA LEU A 310 17.82 7.53 7.23
C LEU A 310 18.91 8.40 6.60
N GLN A 311 19.43 7.93 5.47
CA GLN A 311 20.40 8.68 4.68
C GLN A 311 19.79 9.97 4.13
N THR A 312 20.60 11.02 4.05
CA THR A 312 20.16 12.34 3.56
C THR A 312 19.75 12.34 2.08
N ARG A 313 20.13 11.31 1.31
CA ARG A 313 19.73 11.09 -0.09
C ARG A 313 18.54 10.13 -0.25
N GLN A 314 17.84 9.81 0.84
CA GLN A 314 16.55 9.11 0.77
C GLN A 314 15.45 10.12 0.41
N TYR A 315 14.76 9.88 -0.70
CA TYR A 315 13.64 10.72 -1.18
C TYR A 315 12.31 9.98 -1.14
N GLY A 316 12.31 8.67 -1.40
CA GLY A 316 11.10 7.85 -1.39
C GLY A 316 10.50 7.76 0.01
N PHE A 317 9.18 7.97 0.10
CA PHE A 317 8.38 7.87 1.33
C PHE A 317 8.81 8.81 2.48
N MET A 318 9.49 9.91 2.15
CA MET A 318 9.92 10.91 3.12
C MET A 318 8.92 12.08 3.19
N PRO A 319 8.62 12.61 4.38
CA PRO A 319 7.83 13.84 4.50
C PRO A 319 8.52 14.99 3.75
N GLN A 320 7.75 15.75 2.98
CA GLN A 320 8.21 16.96 2.27
C GLN A 320 9.33 16.73 1.25
N ARG A 321 9.60 15.48 0.87
CA ARG A 321 10.53 15.15 -0.21
C ARG A 321 9.83 14.32 -1.26
N GLY A 322 10.10 14.63 -2.51
CA GLY A 322 9.48 13.98 -3.65
C GLY A 322 10.48 13.49 -4.67
N THR A 323 9.93 12.91 -5.74
CA THR A 323 10.71 12.54 -6.92
C THR A 323 11.39 13.77 -7.54
N GLU A 324 10.75 14.93 -7.50
CA GLU A 324 11.30 16.19 -8.03
C GLU A 324 12.61 16.58 -7.33
N ASP A 325 12.68 16.49 -6.00
CA ASP A 325 13.91 16.79 -5.24
C ASP A 325 15.03 15.81 -5.60
N SER A 326 14.71 14.52 -5.76
CA SER A 326 15.68 13.50 -6.13
C SER A 326 16.31 13.76 -7.50
N LEU A 327 15.51 14.30 -8.43
CA LEU A 327 15.94 14.64 -9.78
C LEU A 327 16.77 15.92 -9.79
N TYR A 328 16.37 16.92 -9.00
CA TYR A 328 17.12 18.17 -8.88
C TYR A 328 18.54 17.90 -8.36
N ASP A 329 18.66 17.07 -7.32
CA ASP A 329 19.97 16.70 -6.75
C ASP A 329 20.83 15.91 -7.75
N LEU A 330 20.22 14.97 -8.50
CA LEU A 330 20.90 14.22 -9.56
C LEU A 330 21.40 15.14 -10.68
N MET A 331 20.54 16.02 -11.19
CA MET A 331 20.87 16.95 -12.27
C MET A 331 21.94 17.95 -11.86
N THR A 332 21.86 18.45 -10.62
CA THR A 332 22.89 19.34 -10.05
C THR A 332 24.24 18.63 -9.96
N HIS A 333 24.25 17.37 -9.51
CA HIS A 333 25.47 16.57 -9.47
C HIS A 333 26.06 16.36 -10.87
N ILE A 334 25.23 15.97 -11.85
CA ILE A 334 25.65 15.78 -13.25
C ILE A 334 26.23 17.08 -13.81
N HIS A 335 25.55 18.20 -13.64
CA HIS A 335 25.99 19.49 -14.16
C HIS A 335 27.35 19.92 -13.59
N ASN A 336 27.55 19.74 -12.28
CA ASN A 336 28.81 20.06 -11.62
C ASN A 336 29.98 19.20 -12.14
N GLU A 337 29.77 17.89 -12.31
CA GLU A 337 30.80 16.98 -12.81
C GLU A 337 31.11 17.22 -14.31
N LEU A 338 30.10 17.59 -15.11
CA LEU A 338 30.29 17.99 -16.51
C LEU A 338 31.13 19.27 -16.63
N ASN A 339 30.89 20.26 -15.76
CA ASN A 339 31.70 21.49 -15.71
C ASN A 339 33.17 21.19 -15.38
N LEU A 340 33.42 20.14 -14.60
CA LEU A 340 34.76 19.65 -14.28
C LEU A 340 35.35 18.74 -15.37
N LYS A 341 34.66 18.54 -16.50
CA LYS A 341 35.05 17.68 -17.63
C LYS A 341 35.33 16.22 -17.21
N ARG A 342 34.68 15.74 -16.16
CA ARG A 342 34.81 14.36 -15.68
C ARG A 342 33.87 13.44 -16.46
N ILE A 343 34.27 12.18 -16.60
CA ILE A 343 33.40 11.14 -17.17
C ILE A 343 32.35 10.79 -16.12
N ILE A 344 31.08 10.81 -16.53
CA ILE A 344 29.94 10.47 -15.67
C ILE A 344 29.42 9.10 -16.11
N VAL A 345 29.26 8.20 -15.15
CA VAL A 345 28.62 6.90 -15.35
C VAL A 345 27.42 6.85 -14.42
N MET A 346 26.24 6.60 -14.98
CA MET A 346 25.01 6.44 -14.22
C MET A 346 24.65 4.95 -14.16
N VAL A 347 24.45 4.44 -12.95
CA VAL A 347 23.98 3.08 -12.71
C VAL A 347 22.54 3.16 -12.21
N SER A 348 21.60 2.64 -12.98
CA SER A 348 20.19 2.54 -12.59
C SER A 348 19.91 1.13 -12.07
N LEU A 349 19.49 1.02 -10.82
CA LEU A 349 19.16 -0.25 -10.17
C LEU A 349 17.66 -0.29 -9.86
N ASP A 350 17.01 -1.41 -10.19
CA ASP A 350 15.64 -1.70 -9.79
C ASP A 350 15.61 -3.06 -9.07
N ILE A 351 14.82 -3.15 -8.01
CA ILE A 351 14.70 -4.36 -7.20
C ILE A 351 13.31 -4.94 -7.44
N GLU A 352 13.25 -6.21 -7.85
CA GLU A 352 11.98 -6.91 -7.98
C GLU A 352 11.24 -6.91 -6.62
N GLY A 353 10.02 -6.38 -6.63
CA GLY A 353 9.35 -5.97 -5.40
C GLY A 353 9.21 -7.10 -4.36
N PRO A 354 9.44 -6.83 -3.06
CA PRO A 354 9.32 -7.82 -1.98
C PRO A 354 7.88 -8.31 -1.73
N SER A 355 6.90 -7.79 -2.46
CA SER A 355 5.48 -8.14 -2.30
C SER A 355 5.12 -9.50 -2.91
N THR A 356 5.99 -10.04 -3.75
CA THR A 356 5.77 -11.31 -4.49
C THR A 356 6.49 -12.50 -3.85
N THR A 357 7.42 -12.28 -2.93
CA THR A 357 8.35 -13.31 -2.41
C THR A 357 8.17 -13.68 -0.93
N ARG A 358 7.21 -13.11 -0.20
CA ARG A 358 6.82 -13.64 1.14
C ARG A 358 5.89 -14.85 1.02
N GLY A 359 6.38 -15.89 0.36
CA GLY A 359 5.86 -17.26 0.39
C GLY A 359 6.87 -18.25 0.97
N GLY A 360 7.78 -17.77 1.83
CA GLY A 360 8.71 -18.63 2.55
C GLY A 360 7.98 -19.38 3.66
N ARG A 361 8.12 -20.72 3.64
CA ARG A 361 7.67 -21.64 4.68
C ARG A 361 7.99 -21.11 6.08
N LEU A 362 6.96 -20.93 6.89
CA LEU A 362 7.03 -21.21 8.32
C LEU A 362 6.76 -22.71 8.53
#